data_AF-A0A7L3ICU6-F1
#
_entry.id   AF-A0A7L3ICU6-F1
#
_cell.length_a   1.000
_cell.length_b   1.000
_cell.length_c   1.000
_cell.angle_alpha   90.00
_cell.angle_beta   90.00
_cell.angle_gamma   90.00
#
_symmetry.space_group_name_H-M   'P 1'
#
loop_
_entity.id
_entity.type
_entity.pdbx_description
1 polymer ?
#
loop_
_entity_poly.entity_id
_entity_poly.type
_entity_poly.pdbx_seq_one_letter_code
_entity_poly.pdbx_strand_id
1 'polypeptide(L)'
;QLPSRPQLSQECRDLLGQLLERDPLKRISFERFFAHPFVDMEHVPGPESLDKATKLVVEAVRKDQEGDANAAFSLYCKALEYFVPALHYESDVRRREAIRAKVGQYISRAEELKVLVTSSNKNLLEKGNPARELLKEMAKDKPRLCAALEVASAAIAKEEQGRDDSDTLELYQQSLGELLLLLAAEPAGRRRELLHAEIQTLMARAEYLKDQIKMREAQSMGKEALAESVRSGECHSS
;
A
#
# COMPACT_ATOMS: atom_id res chain seq x y z
N GLN A 1 29.06 -11.45 12.24
CA GLN A 1 28.41 -10.80 11.07
C GLN A 1 28.64 -11.68 9.85
N LEU A 2 27.64 -11.80 8.98
CA LEU A 2 27.76 -12.56 7.73
C LEU A 2 28.67 -11.82 6.74
N PRO A 3 29.46 -12.53 5.93
CA PRO A 3 30.30 -11.90 4.92
C PRO A 3 29.46 -11.17 3.87
N SER A 4 29.99 -10.05 3.37
CA SER A 4 29.33 -9.22 2.36
C SER A 4 29.35 -9.83 0.95
N ARG A 5 30.19 -10.87 0.74
CA ARG A 5 30.32 -11.60 -0.53
C ARG A 5 30.28 -13.11 -0.27
N PRO A 6 29.54 -13.90 -1.07
CA PRO A 6 28.67 -13.50 -2.19
C PRO A 6 27.47 -12.63 -1.76
N GLN A 7 26.81 -11.99 -2.73
CA GLN A 7 25.57 -11.23 -2.46
C GLN A 7 24.43 -12.21 -2.20
N LEU A 8 23.96 -12.23 -0.97
CA LEU A 8 22.82 -13.04 -0.53
C LEU A 8 21.55 -12.18 -0.52
N SER A 9 20.40 -12.79 -0.83
CA SER A 9 19.10 -12.14 -0.66
C SER A 9 18.87 -11.76 0.80
N GLN A 10 18.00 -10.80 1.04
CA GLN A 10 17.73 -10.32 2.39
C GLN A 10 17.19 -11.45 3.28
N GLU A 11 16.29 -12.28 2.74
CA GLU A 11 15.67 -13.42 3.41
C GLU A 11 16.70 -14.51 3.72
N CYS A 12 17.67 -14.73 2.82
CA CYS A 12 18.77 -15.65 3.06
C CYS A 12 19.66 -15.18 4.21
N ARG A 13 20.01 -13.88 4.22
CA ARG A 13 20.82 -13.28 5.28
C ARG A 13 20.11 -13.32 6.63
N ASP A 14 18.81 -13.07 6.63
CA ASP A 14 17.98 -13.14 7.84
C ASP A 14 17.99 -14.55 8.41
N LEU A 15 17.66 -15.56 7.60
CA LEU A 15 17.68 -16.96 8.02
C LEU A 15 19.05 -17.39 8.57
N LEU A 16 20.12 -17.09 7.84
CA LEU A 16 21.49 -17.41 8.25
C LEU A 16 21.88 -16.69 9.53
N GLY A 17 21.43 -15.44 9.73
CA GLY A 17 21.61 -14.70 10.96
C GLY A 17 20.98 -15.40 12.16
N GLN A 18 19.73 -15.86 12.01
CA GLN A 18 19.03 -16.56 13.09
C GLN A 18 19.56 -17.99 13.33
N LEU A 19 20.06 -18.67 12.29
CA LEU A 19 20.67 -20.01 12.39
C LEU A 19 22.04 -19.98 13.07
N LEU A 20 22.87 -18.97 12.76
CA LEU A 20 24.24 -18.83 13.26
C LEU A 20 24.33 -18.04 14.57
N GLU A 21 23.20 -17.73 15.21
CA GLU A 21 23.16 -17.10 16.53
C GLU A 21 23.93 -17.95 17.56
N ARG A 22 24.84 -17.32 18.30
CA ARG A 22 25.74 -18.01 19.23
C ARG A 22 25.02 -18.46 20.48
N ASP A 23 24.06 -17.65 20.94
CA ASP A 23 23.21 -17.95 22.09
C ASP A 23 22.12 -18.96 21.70
N PRO A 24 22.13 -20.21 22.22
CA PRO A 24 21.15 -21.22 21.87
C PRO A 24 19.71 -20.83 22.22
N LEU A 25 19.51 -19.95 23.22
CA LEU A 25 18.18 -19.49 23.63
C LEU A 25 17.59 -18.45 22.66
N LYS A 26 18.44 -17.77 21.89
CA LYS A 26 18.03 -16.76 20.89
C LYS A 26 18.08 -17.29 19.46
N ARG A 27 18.71 -18.45 19.26
CA ARG A 27 18.77 -19.13 17.97
C ARG A 27 17.37 -19.52 17.50
N ILE A 28 17.17 -19.51 16.18
CA ILE A 28 15.91 -19.93 15.57
C ILE A 28 15.48 -21.32 16.08
N SER A 29 14.20 -21.45 16.40
CA SER A 29 13.61 -22.74 16.77
C SER A 29 13.36 -23.60 15.53
N PHE A 30 13.19 -24.90 15.75
CA PHE A 30 12.83 -25.85 14.69
C PHE A 30 11.57 -25.39 13.93
N GLU A 31 10.51 -25.04 14.65
CA GLU A 31 9.25 -24.59 14.05
C GLU A 31 9.43 -23.31 13.22
N ARG A 32 10.17 -22.33 13.77
CA ARG A 32 10.41 -21.05 13.10
C ARG A 32 11.30 -21.20 11.87
N PHE A 33 12.21 -22.18 11.85
CA PHE A 33 13.03 -22.50 10.70
C PHE A 33 12.16 -22.95 9.51
N PHE A 34 11.26 -23.92 9.71
CA PHE A 34 10.39 -24.42 8.64
C PHE A 34 9.31 -23.43 8.21
N ALA A 35 8.93 -22.49 9.10
CA ALA A 35 8.03 -21.39 8.77
C ALA A 35 8.75 -20.20 8.10
N HIS A 36 10.08 -20.23 7.97
CA HIS A 36 10.82 -19.10 7.44
C HIS A 36 10.59 -18.96 5.92
N PRO A 37 10.28 -17.75 5.39
CA PRO A 37 9.98 -17.55 3.97
C PRO A 37 11.06 -18.05 3.00
N PHE A 38 12.33 -18.02 3.42
CA PHE A 38 13.45 -18.54 2.61
C PHE A 38 13.42 -20.07 2.42
N VAL A 39 12.85 -20.84 3.35
CA VAL A 39 12.83 -22.31 3.26
C VAL A 39 11.71 -22.77 2.33
N ASP A 40 10.59 -22.03 2.28
CA ASP A 40 9.44 -22.27 1.42
C ASP A 40 9.04 -23.76 1.31
N MET A 41 8.55 -24.30 2.44
CA MET A 41 8.06 -25.68 2.49
C MET A 41 6.77 -25.90 1.68
N GLU A 42 6.08 -24.82 1.30
CA GLU A 42 4.80 -24.90 0.58
C GLU A 42 5.02 -25.19 -0.91
N HIS A 43 6.01 -24.56 -1.53
CA HIS A 43 6.29 -24.69 -2.97
C HIS A 43 7.43 -25.66 -3.28
N VAL A 44 7.76 -26.55 -2.34
CA VAL A 44 8.76 -27.60 -2.55
C VAL A 44 8.41 -28.39 -3.82
N PRO A 45 9.36 -28.56 -4.74
CA PRO A 45 9.14 -29.35 -5.94
C PRO A 45 8.81 -30.80 -5.59
N GLY A 46 7.67 -31.27 -6.07
CA GLY A 46 7.21 -32.63 -5.91
C GLY A 46 6.29 -33.04 -7.05
N PRO A 47 5.88 -34.32 -7.10
CA PRO A 47 5.03 -34.85 -8.17
C PRO A 47 3.69 -34.11 -8.26
N GLU A 48 3.17 -33.59 -7.14
CA GLU A 48 1.91 -32.86 -7.08
C GLU A 48 2.04 -31.37 -7.43
N SER A 49 3.26 -30.81 -7.48
CA SER A 49 3.45 -29.36 -7.63
C SER A 49 2.92 -28.87 -8.98
N LEU A 50 3.15 -29.63 -10.05
CA LEU A 50 2.61 -29.31 -11.38
C LEU A 50 1.08 -29.42 -11.43
N ASP A 51 0.49 -30.40 -10.74
CA ASP A 51 -0.96 -30.57 -10.70
C ASP A 51 -1.63 -29.43 -9.93
N LYS A 52 -1.04 -29.01 -8.80
CA LYS A 52 -1.50 -27.83 -8.03
C LYS A 52 -1.38 -26.55 -8.86
N ALA A 53 -0.24 -26.33 -9.50
CA ALA A 53 -0.01 -25.19 -10.38
C ALA A 53 -1.03 -25.16 -11.54
N THR A 54 -1.34 -26.32 -12.13
CA THR A 54 -2.32 -26.46 -13.21
C THR A 54 -3.73 -26.13 -12.74
N LYS A 55 -4.16 -26.60 -11.56
CA LYS A 55 -5.47 -26.24 -10.99
C LYS A 55 -5.60 -24.74 -10.76
N LEU A 56 -4.56 -24.12 -10.19
CA LEU A 56 -4.54 -22.68 -9.94
C LEU A 56 -4.61 -21.87 -11.24
N VAL A 57 -3.87 -22.27 -12.28
CA VAL A 57 -3.87 -21.53 -13.55
C VAL A 57 -5.15 -21.70 -14.35
N VAL A 58 -5.81 -22.87 -14.27
CA VAL A 58 -7.14 -23.06 -14.87
C VAL A 58 -8.15 -22.10 -14.25
N GLU A 59 -8.12 -21.99 -12.92
CA GLU A 59 -8.97 -21.05 -12.19
C GLU A 59 -8.60 -19.59 -12.49
N ALA A 60 -7.31 -19.28 -12.62
CA ALA A 60 -6.82 -17.95 -13.02
C ALA A 60 -7.37 -17.54 -14.39
N VAL A 61 -7.29 -18.44 -15.38
CA VAL A 61 -7.82 -18.21 -16.74
C VAL A 61 -9.33 -18.00 -16.71
N ARG A 62 -10.07 -18.77 -15.89
CA ARG A 62 -11.52 -18.60 -15.74
C ARG A 62 -11.84 -17.21 -15.18
N LYS A 63 -11.14 -16.78 -14.12
CA LYS A 63 -11.31 -15.45 -13.53
C LYS A 63 -10.94 -14.32 -14.48
N ASP A 64 -9.92 -14.53 -15.29
CA ASP A 64 -9.50 -13.58 -16.31
C ASP A 64 -10.59 -13.41 -17.39
N GLN A 65 -11.18 -14.52 -17.86
CA GLN A 65 -12.30 -14.51 -18.82
C GLN A 65 -13.58 -13.87 -18.24
N GLU A 66 -13.79 -14.00 -16.93
CA GLU A 66 -14.89 -13.35 -16.21
C GLU A 66 -14.68 -11.84 -16.01
N GLY A 67 -13.49 -11.32 -16.35
CA GLY A 67 -13.12 -9.92 -16.16
C GLY A 67 -12.70 -9.56 -14.73
N ASP A 68 -12.55 -10.55 -13.84
CA ASP A 68 -12.05 -10.35 -12.48
C ASP A 68 -10.53 -10.30 -12.46
N ALA A 69 -9.98 -9.15 -12.90
CA ALA A 69 -8.54 -8.96 -13.05
C ALA A 69 -7.75 -9.10 -11.74
N ASN A 70 -8.36 -8.75 -10.60
CA ASN A 70 -7.73 -8.86 -9.27
C ASN A 70 -7.55 -10.32 -8.84
N ALA A 71 -8.63 -11.12 -8.94
CA ALA A 71 -8.58 -12.53 -8.60
C ALA A 71 -7.68 -13.30 -9.59
N ALA A 72 -7.80 -13.00 -10.88
CA ALA A 72 -6.97 -13.60 -11.92
C ALA A 72 -5.48 -13.34 -11.68
N PHE A 73 -5.09 -12.08 -11.45
CA PHE A 73 -3.71 -11.71 -11.14
C PHE A 73 -3.17 -12.50 -9.95
N SER A 74 -3.93 -12.53 -8.85
CA SER A 74 -3.53 -13.24 -7.62
C SER A 74 -3.34 -14.74 -7.85
N LEU A 75 -4.23 -15.37 -8.63
CA LEU A 75 -4.16 -16.80 -8.93
C LEU A 75 -3.01 -17.13 -9.90
N TYR A 76 -2.73 -16.26 -10.88
CA TYR A 76 -1.57 -16.43 -11.74
C TYR A 76 -0.26 -16.37 -10.95
N CYS A 77 -0.10 -15.40 -10.03
CA CYS A 77 1.08 -15.33 -9.15
C CYS A 77 1.23 -16.62 -8.33
N LYS A 78 0.16 -17.07 -7.67
CA LYS A 78 0.17 -18.32 -6.89
C LYS A 78 0.53 -19.53 -7.75
N ALA A 79 -0.03 -19.65 -8.96
CA ALA A 79 0.30 -20.76 -9.86
C ALA A 79 1.81 -20.76 -10.22
N LEU A 80 2.39 -19.58 -10.43
CA LEU A 80 3.80 -19.41 -10.78
C LEU A 80 4.74 -19.79 -9.64
N GLU A 81 4.35 -19.55 -8.38
CA GLU A 81 5.09 -19.99 -7.18
C GLU A 81 5.28 -21.52 -7.16
N TYR A 82 4.31 -22.30 -7.67
CA TYR A 82 4.46 -23.75 -7.83
C TYR A 82 5.18 -24.17 -9.13
N PHE A 83 4.94 -23.48 -10.25
CA PHE A 83 5.53 -23.85 -11.54
C PHE A 83 7.05 -23.66 -11.59
N VAL A 84 7.56 -22.55 -11.06
CA VAL A 84 8.99 -22.19 -11.19
C VAL A 84 9.90 -23.19 -10.47
N PRO A 85 9.65 -23.56 -9.20
CA PRO A 85 10.43 -24.59 -8.51
C PRO A 85 10.28 -25.97 -9.19
N ALA A 86 9.07 -26.33 -9.63
CA ALA A 86 8.81 -27.63 -10.26
C ALA A 86 9.61 -27.85 -11.56
N LEU A 87 9.90 -26.79 -12.32
CA LEU A 87 10.73 -26.87 -13.53
C LEU A 87 12.16 -27.37 -13.27
N HIS A 88 12.69 -27.18 -12.05
CA HIS A 88 14.01 -27.68 -11.69
C HIS A 88 14.04 -29.19 -11.47
N TYR A 89 12.89 -29.81 -11.23
CA TYR A 89 12.75 -31.25 -10.96
C TYR A 89 12.20 -32.04 -12.16
N GLU A 90 11.68 -31.36 -13.17
CA GLU A 90 11.23 -32.00 -14.41
C GLU A 90 12.43 -32.58 -15.18
N SER A 91 12.38 -33.90 -15.38
CA SER A 91 13.47 -34.70 -15.96
C SER A 91 13.40 -34.74 -17.49
N ASP A 92 12.19 -34.69 -18.05
CA ASP A 92 12.00 -34.69 -19.50
C ASP A 92 12.25 -33.28 -20.06
N VAL A 93 13.29 -33.15 -20.89
CA VAL A 93 13.72 -31.88 -21.48
C VAL A 93 12.62 -31.25 -22.34
N ARG A 94 11.91 -32.04 -23.15
CA ARG A 94 10.86 -31.54 -24.05
C ARG A 94 9.67 -31.05 -23.25
N ARG A 95 9.25 -31.83 -22.24
CA ARG A 95 8.16 -31.44 -21.33
C ARG A 95 8.52 -30.18 -20.54
N ARG A 96 9.75 -30.10 -20.02
CA ARG A 96 10.26 -28.94 -19.31
C ARG A 96 10.26 -27.68 -20.18
N GLU A 97 10.66 -27.79 -21.44
CA GLU A 97 10.63 -26.67 -22.38
C GLU A 97 9.20 -26.20 -22.69
N ALA A 98 8.27 -27.14 -22.89
CA ALA A 98 6.86 -26.83 -23.09
C ALA A 98 6.25 -26.12 -21.87
N ILE A 99 6.53 -26.61 -20.66
CA ILE A 99 6.08 -25.97 -19.40
C ILE A 99 6.72 -24.58 -19.27
N ARG A 100 8.02 -24.44 -19.54
CA ARG A 100 8.71 -23.14 -19.49
C ARG A 100 8.08 -22.12 -20.44
N ALA A 101 7.75 -22.53 -21.67
CA ALA A 101 7.08 -21.65 -22.63
C ALA A 101 5.71 -21.18 -22.11
N LYS A 102 4.95 -22.08 -21.47
CA LYS A 102 3.65 -21.74 -20.85
C LYS A 102 3.78 -20.84 -19.63
N VAL A 103 4.76 -21.10 -18.75
CA VAL A 103 5.10 -20.24 -17.63
C VAL A 103 5.42 -18.82 -18.10
N GLY A 104 6.17 -18.68 -19.19
CA GLY A 104 6.42 -17.38 -19.82
C GLY A 104 5.14 -16.65 -20.22
N GLN A 105 4.19 -17.35 -20.84
CA GLN A 105 2.88 -16.76 -21.20
C GLN A 105 2.08 -16.32 -19.96
N TYR A 106 2.09 -17.11 -18.89
CA TYR A 106 1.40 -16.78 -17.65
C TYR A 106 2.04 -15.58 -16.92
N ILE A 107 3.37 -15.46 -16.96
CA ILE A 107 4.08 -14.28 -16.43
C ILE A 107 3.65 -13.04 -17.20
N SER A 108 3.73 -13.05 -18.55
CA SER A 108 3.32 -11.89 -19.35
C SER A 108 1.86 -11.50 -19.09
N ARG A 109 0.96 -12.47 -18.97
CA ARG A 109 -0.44 -12.18 -18.66
C ARG A 109 -0.62 -11.59 -17.26
N ALA A 110 0.09 -12.10 -16.26
CA ALA A 110 0.07 -11.55 -14.90
C ALA A 110 0.60 -10.11 -14.87
N GLU A 111 1.62 -9.78 -15.66
CA GLU A 111 2.14 -8.41 -15.79
C GLU A 111 1.12 -7.46 -16.41
N GLU A 112 0.42 -7.87 -17.47
CA GLU A 112 -0.69 -7.11 -18.06
C GLU A 112 -1.82 -6.86 -17.05
N LEU A 113 -2.24 -7.92 -16.35
CA LEU A 113 -3.27 -7.83 -15.31
C LEU A 113 -2.85 -6.93 -14.15
N LYS A 114 -1.56 -6.95 -13.76
CA LYS A 114 -1.01 -6.05 -12.74
C LYS A 114 -1.21 -4.58 -13.14
N VAL A 115 -0.95 -4.22 -14.39
CA VAL A 115 -1.15 -2.86 -14.89
C VAL A 115 -2.63 -2.47 -14.86
N LEU A 116 -3.53 -3.38 -15.23
CA LEU A 116 -4.98 -3.14 -15.17
C LEU A 116 -5.47 -2.96 -13.74
N VAL A 117 -4.99 -3.78 -12.82
CA VAL A 117 -5.31 -3.71 -11.38
C VAL A 117 -4.78 -2.41 -10.78
N THR A 118 -3.52 -2.05 -11.02
CA THR A 118 -2.96 -0.81 -10.48
C THR A 118 -3.63 0.42 -11.08
N SER A 119 -3.98 0.41 -12.37
CA SER A 119 -4.73 1.49 -13.01
C SER A 119 -6.16 1.59 -12.51
N SER A 120 -6.84 0.45 -12.32
CA SER A 120 -8.20 0.42 -11.75
C SER A 120 -8.18 0.90 -10.31
N ASN A 121 -7.21 0.48 -9.51
CA ASN A 121 -7.01 0.95 -8.14
C ASN A 121 -6.66 2.45 -8.12
N LYS A 122 -5.83 2.95 -9.04
CA LYS A 122 -5.53 4.38 -9.17
C LYS A 122 -6.77 5.20 -9.55
N ASN A 123 -7.58 4.70 -10.48
CA ASN A 123 -8.88 5.30 -10.81
C ASN A 123 -9.87 5.23 -9.63
N LEU A 124 -9.80 4.19 -8.79
CA LEU A 124 -10.58 4.08 -7.54
C LEU A 124 -10.10 5.07 -6.47
N LEU A 125 -8.79 5.31 -6.40
CA LEU A 125 -8.20 6.31 -5.53
C LEU A 125 -8.56 7.73 -5.97
N GLU A 126 -8.68 7.98 -7.28
CA GLU A 126 -9.21 9.23 -7.85
C GLU A 126 -10.75 9.34 -7.73
N LYS A 127 -11.47 8.22 -7.64
CA LYS A 127 -12.93 8.16 -7.42
C LYS A 127 -13.28 7.70 -6.00
N GLY A 128 -12.83 8.45 -4.98
CA GLY A 128 -13.27 8.29 -3.59
C GLY A 128 -12.87 6.95 -2.95
N ASN A 129 -12.04 7.01 -1.91
CA ASN A 129 -11.63 5.85 -1.13
C ASN A 129 -12.84 4.93 -0.79
N PRO A 130 -12.91 3.67 -1.25
CA PRO A 130 -14.06 2.79 -1.00
C PRO A 130 -14.30 2.55 0.50
N ALA A 131 -13.28 2.69 1.34
CA ALA A 131 -13.41 2.65 2.79
C ALA A 131 -14.19 3.86 3.35
N ARG A 132 -14.05 5.04 2.73
CA ARG A 132 -14.77 6.26 3.10
C ARG A 132 -16.24 6.18 2.72
N GLU A 133 -16.56 5.69 1.52
CA GLU A 133 -17.96 5.49 1.10
C GLU A 133 -18.66 4.45 1.98
N LEU A 134 -17.97 3.34 2.31
CA LEU A 134 -18.47 2.37 3.27
C LEU A 134 -18.65 2.99 4.67
N LEU A 135 -17.72 3.82 5.13
CA LEU A 135 -17.84 4.52 6.40
C LEU A 135 -19.04 5.47 6.42
N LYS A 136 -19.28 6.22 5.35
CA LYS A 136 -20.47 7.08 5.19
C LYS A 136 -21.76 6.26 5.20
N GLU A 137 -21.79 5.12 4.50
CA GLU A 137 -22.93 4.21 4.49
C GLU A 137 -23.23 3.66 5.88
N MET A 138 -22.21 3.22 6.60
CA MET A 138 -22.31 2.72 7.98
C MET A 138 -22.63 3.82 9.00
N ALA A 139 -22.48 5.10 8.66
CA ALA A 139 -22.74 6.22 9.55
C ALA A 139 -24.17 6.78 9.43
N LYS A 140 -25.00 6.28 8.50
CA LYS A 140 -26.35 6.81 8.21
C LYS A 140 -27.28 6.85 9.43
N ASP A 141 -27.08 5.96 10.40
CA ASP A 141 -27.79 5.90 11.68
C ASP A 141 -27.32 6.96 12.70
N LYS A 142 -26.22 7.67 12.43
CA LYS A 142 -25.60 8.67 13.30
C LYS A 142 -25.44 10.01 12.57
N PRO A 143 -26.45 10.90 12.59
CA PRO A 143 -26.43 12.17 11.85
C PRO A 143 -25.21 13.04 12.15
N ARG A 144 -24.74 13.05 13.39
CA ARG A 144 -23.54 13.82 13.80
C ARG A 144 -22.26 13.29 13.16
N LEU A 145 -22.13 11.97 13.00
CA LEU A 145 -21.00 11.35 12.32
C LEU A 145 -21.05 11.62 10.82
N CYS A 146 -22.21 11.48 10.19
CA CYS A 146 -22.38 11.88 8.78
C CYS A 146 -21.98 13.34 8.55
N ALA A 147 -22.47 14.27 9.38
CA ALA A 147 -22.13 15.68 9.25
C ALA A 147 -20.61 15.93 9.34
N ALA A 148 -19.92 15.31 10.31
CA ALA A 148 -18.47 15.44 10.44
C ALA A 148 -17.71 14.87 9.23
N LEU A 149 -18.16 13.74 8.67
CA LEU A 149 -17.60 13.14 7.45
C LEU A 149 -17.85 13.99 6.20
N GLU A 150 -18.98 14.70 6.11
CA GLU A 150 -19.24 15.63 5.01
C GLU A 150 -18.35 16.88 5.09
N VAL A 151 -18.11 17.42 6.30
CA VAL A 151 -17.15 18.51 6.48
C VAL A 151 -15.74 18.07 6.07
N ALA A 152 -15.32 16.87 6.46
CA ALA A 152 -14.04 16.30 6.03
C ALA A 152 -13.98 16.13 4.51
N SER A 153 -15.07 15.67 3.88
CA SER A 153 -15.17 15.53 2.41
C SER A 153 -15.07 16.88 1.70
N ALA A 154 -15.65 17.93 2.28
CA ALA A 154 -15.56 19.29 1.75
C ALA A 154 -14.13 19.86 1.87
N ALA A 155 -13.43 19.60 2.98
CA ALA A 155 -12.02 19.99 3.15
C ALA A 155 -11.13 19.34 2.07
N ILE A 156 -11.33 18.04 1.87
CA ILE A 156 -10.65 17.25 0.85
C ILE A 156 -10.91 17.78 -0.55
N ALA A 157 -12.16 18.04 -0.91
CA ALA A 157 -12.52 18.54 -2.22
C ALA A 157 -11.92 19.94 -2.48
N LYS A 158 -11.81 20.79 -1.45
CA LYS A 158 -11.14 22.09 -1.56
C LYS A 158 -9.63 21.94 -1.77
N GLU A 159 -8.97 21.09 -0.98
CA GLU A 159 -7.53 20.80 -1.13
C GLU A 159 -7.23 20.22 -2.52
N GLU A 160 -8.05 19.29 -3.02
CA GLU A 160 -7.90 18.69 -4.36
C GLU A 160 -8.13 19.70 -5.50
N GLN A 161 -8.88 20.77 -5.25
CA GLN A 161 -9.00 21.92 -6.16
C GLN A 161 -7.81 22.88 -6.09
N GLY A 162 -6.76 22.55 -5.32
CA GLY A 162 -5.57 23.37 -5.10
C GLY A 162 -5.80 24.58 -4.19
N ARG A 163 -6.90 24.58 -3.42
CA ARG A 163 -7.16 25.63 -2.43
C ARG A 163 -6.47 25.28 -1.12
N ASP A 164 -5.17 25.55 -1.08
CA ASP A 164 -4.33 25.29 0.08
C ASP A 164 -4.28 26.52 1.02
N ASP A 165 -5.45 26.95 1.50
CA ASP A 165 -5.63 28.16 2.32
C ASP A 165 -6.00 27.84 3.79
N SER A 166 -5.97 28.86 4.64
CA SER A 166 -6.33 28.75 6.06
C SER A 166 -7.75 28.18 6.24
N ASP A 167 -8.70 28.60 5.38
CA ASP A 167 -10.08 28.13 5.39
C ASP A 167 -10.17 26.61 5.19
N THR A 168 -9.34 26.03 4.32
CA THR A 168 -9.31 24.58 4.10
C THR A 168 -8.70 23.85 5.29
N LEU A 169 -7.66 24.42 5.91
CA LEU A 169 -7.08 23.89 7.14
C LEU A 169 -8.08 23.93 8.32
N GLU A 170 -8.88 24.98 8.42
CA GLU A 170 -9.94 25.09 9.44
C GLU A 170 -11.00 24.00 9.29
N LEU A 171 -11.42 23.68 8.06
CA LEU A 171 -12.36 22.57 7.81
C LEU A 171 -11.78 21.22 8.23
N TYR A 172 -10.49 21.00 7.98
CA TYR A 172 -9.79 19.82 8.48
C TYR A 172 -9.77 19.77 10.01
N GLN A 173 -9.41 20.87 10.68
CA GLN A 173 -9.37 20.93 12.14
C GLN A 173 -10.75 20.72 12.77
N GLN A 174 -11.78 21.34 12.22
CA GLN A 174 -13.16 21.22 12.67
C GLN A 174 -13.65 19.77 12.55
N SER A 175 -13.49 19.16 11.38
CA SER A 175 -13.92 17.77 11.15
C SER A 175 -13.12 16.79 12.02
N LEU A 176 -11.80 16.94 12.12
CA LEU A 176 -10.96 16.10 12.97
C LEU A 176 -11.34 16.19 14.45
N GLY A 177 -11.61 17.40 14.96
CA GLY A 177 -12.05 17.60 16.34
C GLY A 177 -13.32 16.82 16.67
N GLU A 178 -14.33 16.91 15.80
CA GLU A 178 -15.58 16.18 16.00
C GLU A 178 -15.43 14.66 15.78
N LEU A 179 -14.66 14.23 14.78
CA LEU A 179 -14.43 12.81 14.52
C LEU A 179 -13.67 12.13 15.66
N LEU A 180 -12.72 12.81 16.31
CA LEU A 180 -12.00 12.29 17.49
C LEU A 180 -12.94 12.11 18.69
N LEU A 181 -13.86 13.05 18.93
CA LEU A 181 -14.88 12.92 19.97
C LEU A 181 -15.82 11.74 19.69
N LEU A 182 -16.24 11.58 18.43
CA LEU A 182 -17.10 10.48 18.02
C LEU A 182 -16.40 9.13 18.09
N LEU A 183 -15.11 9.06 17.74
CA LEU A 183 -14.29 7.85 17.85
C LEU A 183 -14.19 7.34 19.29
N ALA A 184 -14.10 8.26 20.27
CA ALA A 184 -14.06 7.91 21.69
C ALA A 184 -15.37 7.26 22.18
N ALA A 185 -16.50 7.65 21.61
CA ALA A 185 -17.83 7.11 21.92
C ALA A 185 -18.26 5.95 20.99
N GLU A 186 -17.46 5.60 19.99
CA GLU A 186 -17.79 4.56 19.02
C GLU A 186 -17.53 3.16 19.60
N PRO A 187 -18.53 2.25 19.61
CA PRO A 187 -18.33 0.88 20.07
C PRO A 187 -17.31 0.12 19.22
N ALA A 188 -16.68 -0.90 19.80
CA ALA A 188 -15.76 -1.77 19.07
C ALA A 188 -16.47 -2.44 17.88
N GLY A 189 -15.84 -2.42 16.71
CA GLY A 189 -16.38 -3.01 15.50
C GLY A 189 -15.85 -2.34 14.24
N ARG A 190 -16.35 -2.80 13.09
CA ARG A 190 -15.88 -2.40 11.77
C ARG A 190 -15.95 -0.89 11.51
N ARG A 191 -17.03 -0.23 11.96
CA ARG A 191 -17.19 1.22 11.80
C ARG A 191 -16.11 2.01 12.56
N ARG A 192 -15.73 1.56 13.75
CA ARG A 192 -14.67 2.17 14.57
C ARG A 192 -13.30 2.03 13.91
N GLU A 193 -12.99 0.87 13.33
CA GLU A 193 -11.75 0.64 12.58
C GLU A 193 -11.66 1.58 11.37
N LEU A 194 -12.73 1.67 10.58
CA LEU A 194 -12.82 2.55 9.43
C LEU A 194 -12.72 4.02 9.83
N LEU A 195 -13.42 4.43 10.90
CA LEU A 195 -13.35 5.79 11.44
C LEU A 195 -11.94 6.15 11.91
N HIS A 196 -11.27 5.23 12.62
CA HIS A 196 -9.90 5.44 13.06
C HIS A 196 -8.95 5.60 11.86
N ALA A 197 -9.05 4.74 10.85
CA ALA A 197 -8.23 4.83 9.64
C ALA A 197 -8.48 6.14 8.85
N GLU A 198 -9.75 6.56 8.77
CA GLU A 198 -10.13 7.82 8.13
C GLU A 198 -9.53 9.02 8.87
N ILE A 199 -9.60 9.04 10.22
CA ILE A 199 -9.00 10.10 11.05
C ILE A 199 -7.49 10.18 10.82
N GLN A 200 -6.78 9.05 10.80
CA GLN A 200 -5.33 9.05 10.54
C GLN A 200 -5.00 9.65 9.16
N THR A 201 -5.80 9.33 8.15
CA THR A 201 -5.65 9.89 6.79
C THR A 201 -5.88 11.40 6.79
N LEU A 202 -6.95 11.87 7.44
CA LEU A 202 -7.28 13.29 7.55
C LEU A 202 -6.22 14.08 8.32
N MET A 203 -5.67 13.52 9.41
CA MET A 203 -4.58 14.15 10.17
C MET A 203 -3.33 14.34 9.32
N ALA A 204 -2.92 13.32 8.56
CA ALA A 204 -1.77 13.41 7.67
C ALA A 204 -1.95 14.49 6.58
N ARG A 205 -3.14 14.59 5.98
CA ARG A 205 -3.47 15.64 5.01
C ARG A 205 -3.43 17.03 5.65
N ALA A 206 -4.06 17.20 6.81
CA ALA A 206 -4.08 18.47 7.53
C ALA A 206 -2.68 18.94 7.95
N GLU A 207 -1.82 18.02 8.40
CA GLU A 207 -0.44 18.33 8.78
C GLU A 207 0.39 18.74 7.55
N TYR A 208 0.25 18.03 6.44
CA TYR A 208 0.89 18.39 5.18
C TYR A 208 0.44 19.77 4.68
N LEU A 209 -0.85 20.05 4.69
CA LEU A 209 -1.41 21.35 4.30
C LEU A 209 -0.90 22.46 5.21
N LYS A 210 -0.86 22.24 6.52
CA LYS A 210 -0.33 23.20 7.50
C LYS A 210 1.13 23.55 7.21
N ASP A 211 1.95 22.56 6.85
CA ASP A 211 3.34 22.79 6.52
C ASP A 211 3.51 23.53 5.19
N GLN A 212 2.67 23.25 4.19
CA GLN A 212 2.63 24.05 2.95
C GLN A 212 2.29 25.52 3.20
N ILE A 213 1.29 25.79 4.03
CA ILE A 213 0.87 27.16 4.38
C ILE A 213 2.04 27.90 5.05
N LYS A 214 2.66 27.30 6.07
CA LYS A 214 3.84 27.88 6.75
C LYS A 214 5.00 28.16 5.80
N MET A 215 5.28 27.26 4.85
CA MET A 215 6.35 27.45 3.88
C MET A 215 6.07 28.64 2.96
N ARG A 216 4.81 28.84 2.53
CA ARG A 216 4.42 30.00 1.71
C ARG A 216 4.51 31.31 2.50
N GLU A 217 4.05 31.32 3.75
CA GLU A 217 4.15 32.48 4.64
C GLU A 217 5.62 32.87 4.92
N ALA A 218 6.49 31.90 5.18
CA ALA A 218 7.92 32.16 5.38
C ALA A 218 8.58 32.77 4.12
N GLN A 219 8.16 32.33 2.93
CA GLN A 219 8.66 32.87 1.66
C GLN A 219 8.11 34.26 1.33
N SER A 220 6.88 34.59 1.72
CA SER A 220 6.34 35.95 1.54
C SER A 220 7.02 36.95 2.46
N MET A 221 7.21 36.60 3.73
CA MET A 221 7.91 37.45 4.71
C MET A 221 9.36 37.72 4.32
N GLY A 222 10.06 36.72 3.74
CA GLY A 222 11.41 36.91 3.22
C GLY A 222 11.50 37.85 2.01
N LYS A 223 10.47 37.88 1.17
CA LYS A 223 10.39 38.81 0.01
C LYS A 223 10.05 40.24 0.44
N GLU A 224 9.18 40.41 1.44
CA GLU A 224 8.84 41.73 2.00
C GLU A 224 10.04 42.36 2.72
N ALA A 225 10.79 41.58 3.52
CA ALA A 225 12.00 42.06 4.18
C ALA A 225 13.10 42.52 3.19
N LEU A 226 13.25 41.80 2.06
CA LEU A 226 14.16 42.23 0.98
C LEU A 226 13.67 43.51 0.30
N ALA A 227 12.37 43.62 0.04
CA ALA A 227 11.78 44.79 -0.62
C ALA A 227 11.86 46.07 0.25
N GLU A 228 11.69 45.95 1.57
CA GLU A 228 11.88 47.05 2.51
C GLU A 228 13.35 47.49 2.61
N SER A 229 14.30 46.54 2.60
CA SER A 229 15.74 46.85 2.62
C SER A 229 16.20 47.59 1.36
N VAL A 230 15.59 47.32 0.20
CA VAL A 230 15.88 48.03 -1.06
C VAL A 230 15.31 49.46 -1.02
N ARG A 231 14.07 49.65 -0.54
CA ARG A 231 13.48 51.00 -0.41
C ARG A 231 14.21 51.90 0.59
N SER A 232 14.70 51.33 1.69
CA SER A 232 15.42 52.10 2.72
C SER A 232 16.85 52.48 2.31
N GLY A 233 17.48 51.73 1.39
CA GLY A 233 18.77 52.08 0.78
C GLY A 233 18.67 53.23 -0.24
N GLU A 234 17.55 53.35 -0.96
CA GLU A 234 17.35 54.41 -1.95
C GLU A 234 17.10 55.80 -1.32
N CYS A 235 16.51 55.87 -0.12
CA CYS A 235 16.30 57.14 0.60
C CYS A 235 17.57 57.78 1.20
N HIS A 236 18.71 57.08 1.22
CA HIS A 236 19.97 57.62 1.75
C HIS A 236 20.95 58.08 0.65
N SER A 237 20.52 58.07 -0.62
CA SER A 237 21.38 58.33 -1.78
C SER A 237 20.99 59.61 -2.57
N SER A 238 20.31 60.58 -1.94
CA SER A 238 19.95 61.86 -2.56
C SER A 238 20.43 63.05 -1.74
#